data_AF-A0A832GPW7-F1
#
_entry.id   AF-A0A832GPW7-F1
#
_cell.length_a   1.000
_cell.length_b   1.000
_cell.length_c   1.000
_cell.angle_alpha   90.00
_cell.angle_beta   90.00
_cell.angle_gamma   90.00
#
_symmetry.space_group_name_H-M   'P 1'
#
loop_
_entity.id
_entity.type
_entity.pdbx_description
1 polymer ?
#
loop_
_entity_poly.entity_id
_entity_poly.type
_entity_poly.pdbx_seq_one_letter_code
_entity_poly.pdbx_strand_id
1 'polypeptide(L)'
;MFKVLILIFLSLLIHPQLGFAMHIAEGILPFNWALFWWLCFLVILALSLKNLTSLLKEDSTKKVLFAFITALVFLISMIPIPVPFAGTCSHPVGVGVGVFVLGLSGSIVAGFIVLLLQALLLAHGGLSSLGANAFAMAIMGSLSAYLIILIFKRTSFPLYLKAFLSGLLADWFTYATTALQLSLALKGDEPLLGLYLKVILAFIPTQLPLGILEGVITASLVTAMAKRRRDLLLPKALNF
;
A
#
# COMPACT_ATOMS: atom_id res chain seq x y z
N MET A 1 -43.01 -18.46 10.24
CA MET A 1 -42.53 -17.43 9.28
C MET A 1 -41.66 -16.37 9.95
N PHE A 2 -42.11 -15.70 11.02
CA PHE A 2 -41.36 -14.63 11.70
C PHE A 2 -40.01 -15.07 12.30
N LYS A 3 -39.93 -16.27 12.90
CA LYS A 3 -38.67 -16.85 13.42
C LYS A 3 -37.61 -17.11 12.33
N VAL A 4 -38.05 -17.50 11.14
CA VAL A 4 -37.15 -17.74 9.99
C VAL A 4 -36.61 -16.41 9.47
N LEU A 5 -37.45 -15.37 9.42
CA LEU A 5 -37.03 -14.02 9.06
C LEU A 5 -36.00 -13.44 10.05
N ILE A 6 -36.20 -13.66 11.35
CA ILE A 6 -35.26 -13.26 12.41
C ILE A 6 -33.94 -14.03 12.30
N LEU A 7 -33.98 -15.33 12.00
CA LEU A 7 -32.77 -16.13 11.78
C LEU A 7 -32.00 -15.69 10.53
N ILE A 8 -32.69 -15.32 9.45
CA ILE A 8 -32.07 -14.77 8.24
C ILE A 8 -31.48 -13.37 8.50
N PHE A 9 -32.18 -12.54 9.26
CA PHE A 9 -31.72 -11.21 9.67
C PHE A 9 -30.51 -11.29 10.61
N LEU A 10 -30.52 -12.22 11.57
CA LEU A 10 -29.39 -12.50 12.45
C LEU A 10 -28.21 -13.12 11.67
N SER A 11 -28.46 -14.00 10.68
CA SER A 11 -27.37 -14.53 9.85
C SER A 11 -26.73 -13.47 8.95
N LEU A 12 -27.50 -12.46 8.52
CA LEU A 12 -26.98 -11.29 7.80
C LEU A 12 -26.16 -10.35 8.71
N LEU A 13 -26.45 -10.31 10.01
CA LEU A 13 -25.66 -9.58 11.01
C LEU A 13 -24.38 -10.35 11.43
N ILE A 14 -24.38 -11.68 11.31
CA ILE A 14 -23.25 -12.56 11.67
C ILE A 14 -22.33 -12.82 10.47
N HIS A 15 -22.77 -12.57 9.25
CA HIS A 15 -21.84 -12.58 8.13
C HIS A 15 -20.79 -11.49 8.37
N PRO A 16 -19.49 -11.83 8.44
CA PRO A 16 -18.47 -10.83 8.37
C PRO A 16 -18.66 -10.21 6.99
N GLN A 17 -19.27 -9.02 6.94
CA GLN A 17 -19.13 -8.16 5.80
C GLN A 17 -17.63 -8.03 5.64
N LEU A 18 -17.06 -8.69 4.62
CA LEU A 18 -15.68 -8.50 4.22
C LEU A 18 -15.57 -6.98 4.07
N GLY A 19 -15.02 -6.33 5.10
CA GLY A 19 -14.99 -4.89 5.15
C GLY A 19 -14.30 -4.44 3.89
N PHE A 20 -14.93 -3.53 3.15
CA PHE A 20 -14.32 -2.83 2.01
C PHE A 20 -13.24 -1.86 2.52
N ALA A 21 -12.34 -2.38 3.36
CA ALA A 21 -11.27 -1.67 4.01
C ALA A 21 -10.00 -1.94 3.22
N MET A 22 -9.25 -0.87 2.99
CA MET A 22 -7.95 -0.92 2.31
C MET A 22 -6.94 -1.79 3.09
N HIS A 23 -7.04 -1.81 4.42
CA HIS A 23 -6.22 -2.60 5.32
C HIS A 23 -6.98 -3.83 5.81
N ILE A 24 -6.28 -4.95 5.92
CA ILE A 24 -6.78 -6.13 6.62
C ILE A 24 -6.94 -5.75 8.09
N ALA A 25 -8.18 -5.79 8.58
CA ALA A 25 -8.52 -5.44 9.95
C ALA A 25 -7.93 -6.44 10.96
N GLU A 26 -7.78 -5.99 12.20
CA GLU A 26 -7.38 -6.82 13.34
C GLU A 26 -8.27 -8.06 13.47
N GLY A 27 -7.65 -9.22 13.73
CA GLY A 27 -8.37 -10.48 13.95
C GLY A 27 -8.94 -11.18 12.71
N ILE A 28 -8.83 -10.60 11.51
CA ILE A 28 -9.31 -11.25 10.27
C ILE A 28 -8.45 -12.45 9.85
N LEU A 29 -7.13 -12.35 10.05
CA LEU A 29 -6.21 -13.43 9.66
C LEU A 29 -6.08 -14.47 10.77
N PRO A 30 -6.16 -15.77 10.46
CA PRO A 30 -5.77 -16.82 11.38
C PRO A 30 -4.31 -16.65 11.82
N PHE A 31 -3.99 -17.01 13.07
CA PHE A 31 -2.67 -16.81 13.67
C PHE A 31 -1.52 -17.31 12.78
N ASN A 32 -1.65 -18.49 12.18
CA ASN A 32 -0.62 -19.08 11.31
C ASN A 32 -0.31 -18.19 10.10
N TRP A 33 -1.34 -17.58 9.49
CA TRP A 33 -1.18 -16.68 8.36
C TRP A 33 -0.65 -15.32 8.78
N ALA A 34 -1.13 -14.77 9.90
CA ALA A 34 -0.58 -13.54 10.47
C ALA A 34 0.93 -13.68 10.75
N LEU A 35 1.33 -14.78 11.38
CA LEU A 35 2.74 -15.09 11.67
C LEU A 35 3.56 -15.27 10.39
N PHE A 36 3.04 -16.00 9.41
CA PHE A 36 3.70 -16.20 8.12
C PHE A 36 4.02 -14.86 7.42
N TRP A 37 3.03 -13.97 7.33
CA TRP A 37 3.23 -12.68 6.69
C TRP A 37 4.17 -11.76 7.46
N TRP A 38 4.14 -11.80 8.80
CA TRP A 38 5.13 -11.12 9.63
C TRP A 38 6.55 -11.62 9.36
N LEU A 39 6.77 -12.93 9.28
CA LEU A 39 8.09 -13.49 8.97
C LEU A 39 8.58 -13.07 7.59
N CYS A 40 7.76 -13.19 6.55
CA CYS A 40 8.10 -12.74 5.20
C CYS A 40 8.43 -11.25 5.15
N PHE A 41 7.61 -10.42 5.82
CA PHE A 41 7.81 -8.99 5.89
C PHE A 41 9.11 -8.62 6.63
N LEU A 42 9.38 -9.21 7.79
CA LEU A 42 10.54 -8.89 8.63
C LEU A 42 11.87 -9.15 7.92
N VAL A 43 11.97 -10.21 7.11
CA VAL A 43 13.18 -10.49 6.32
C VAL A 43 13.49 -9.33 5.38
N ILE A 44 12.49 -8.87 4.63
CA ILE A 44 12.66 -7.78 3.66
C ILE A 44 12.84 -6.43 4.37
N LEU A 45 12.15 -6.21 5.49
CA LEU A 45 12.31 -5.02 6.32
C LEU A 45 13.73 -4.94 6.88
N ALA A 46 14.29 -6.04 7.39
CA ALA A 46 15.66 -6.06 7.93
C ALA A 46 16.70 -5.69 6.87
N LEU A 47 16.57 -6.24 5.66
CA LEU A 47 17.42 -5.88 4.52
C LEU A 47 17.26 -4.40 4.13
N SER A 48 16.02 -3.90 4.12
CA SER A 48 15.72 -2.51 3.78
C SER A 48 16.25 -1.53 4.84
N LEU A 49 16.14 -1.88 6.13
CA LEU A 49 16.71 -1.12 7.25
C LEU A 49 18.24 -1.08 7.18
N LYS A 50 18.90 -2.21 6.89
CA LYS A 50 20.35 -2.25 6.73
C LYS A 50 20.82 -1.30 5.62
N ASN A 51 20.17 -1.36 4.45
CA ASN A 51 20.49 -0.49 3.32
C ASN A 51 20.16 0.98 3.59
N LEU A 52 19.05 1.26 4.27
CA LEU A 52 18.68 2.63 4.62
C LEU A 52 19.66 3.22 5.64
N THR A 53 19.99 2.47 6.69
CA THR A 53 20.91 2.95 7.73
C THR A 53 22.31 3.24 7.20
N SER A 54 22.83 2.48 6.23
CA SER A 54 24.09 2.82 5.56
C SER A 54 23.97 4.14 4.80
N LEU A 55 22.91 4.33 4.01
CA LEU A 55 22.67 5.57 3.25
C LEU A 55 22.48 6.80 4.15
N LEU A 56 21.85 6.61 5.30
CA LEU A 56 21.57 7.68 6.26
C LEU A 56 22.80 8.05 7.11
N LYS A 57 23.73 7.12 7.36
CA LYS A 57 24.96 7.41 8.11
C LYS A 57 25.89 8.35 7.37
N GLU A 58 25.90 8.27 6.04
CA GLU A 58 26.77 9.06 5.17
C GLU A 58 26.32 10.52 5.03
N ASP A 59 25.03 10.82 5.23
CA ASP A 59 24.47 12.15 4.94
C ASP A 59 23.29 12.49 5.88
N SER A 60 23.50 13.47 6.76
CA SER A 60 22.46 13.97 7.69
C SER A 60 21.27 14.59 6.96
N THR A 61 21.46 15.13 5.76
CA THR A 61 20.39 15.71 4.94
C THR A 61 19.39 14.65 4.52
N LYS A 62 19.87 13.44 4.17
CA LYS A 62 19.01 12.31 3.82
C LYS A 62 18.16 11.83 4.99
N LYS A 63 18.64 11.96 6.24
CA LYS A 63 17.84 11.63 7.44
C LYS A 63 16.64 12.57 7.56
N VAL A 64 16.87 13.86 7.41
CA VAL A 64 15.80 14.88 7.44
C VAL A 64 14.81 14.65 6.31
N LEU A 65 15.31 14.38 5.10
CA LEU A 65 14.46 14.08 3.94
C LEU A 65 13.62 12.82 4.15
N PHE A 66 14.21 11.75 4.69
CA PHE A 66 13.49 10.52 5.04
C PHE A 66 12.35 10.79 6.02
N ALA A 67 12.63 11.51 7.12
CA ALA A 67 11.61 11.85 8.11
C ALA A 67 10.49 12.71 7.50
N PHE A 68 10.86 13.72 6.69
CA PHE A 68 9.91 14.60 6.03
C PHE A 68 9.00 13.87 5.04
N ILE A 69 9.57 13.03 4.17
CA ILE A 69 8.77 12.24 3.22
C ILE A 69 7.90 11.22 3.95
N THR A 70 8.40 10.57 5.00
CA THR A 70 7.59 9.65 5.82
C THR A 70 6.40 10.36 6.45
N ALA A 71 6.61 11.55 7.01
CA ALA A 71 5.54 12.38 7.59
C ALA A 71 4.56 12.87 6.51
N LEU A 72 5.04 13.25 5.33
CA LEU A 72 4.21 13.64 4.20
C LEU A 72 3.31 12.49 3.73
N VAL A 73 3.89 11.29 3.58
CA VAL A 73 3.13 10.08 3.19
C VAL A 73 2.09 9.74 4.25
N PHE A 74 2.44 9.82 5.54
CA PHE A 74 1.47 9.66 6.63
C PHE A 74 0.33 10.67 6.52
N LEU A 75 0.64 11.98 6.38
CA LEU A 75 -0.36 13.03 6.29
C LEU A 75 -1.30 12.84 5.09
N ILE A 76 -0.75 12.52 3.92
CA ILE A 76 -1.54 12.26 2.71
C ILE A 76 -2.46 11.05 2.93
N SER A 77 -1.99 10.00 3.61
CA SER A 77 -2.80 8.83 3.94
C SER A 77 -3.91 9.08 4.96
N MET A 78 -3.93 10.24 5.62
CA MET A 78 -5.02 10.62 6.52
C MET A 78 -6.16 11.32 5.80
N ILE A 79 -6.02 11.66 4.51
CA ILE A 79 -7.05 12.36 3.75
C ILE A 79 -8.14 11.35 3.34
N PRO A 80 -9.36 11.43 3.91
CA PRO A 80 -10.41 10.48 3.57
C PRO A 80 -10.99 10.83 2.20
N ILE A 81 -11.09 9.81 1.35
CA ILE A 81 -11.65 9.89 0.01
C ILE A 81 -12.96 9.11 0.03
N PRO A 82 -14.13 9.78 0.00
CA PRO A 82 -15.41 9.10 0.07
C PRO A 82 -15.59 8.21 -1.16
N VAL A 83 -16.02 6.96 -0.95
CA VAL A 83 -16.28 6.00 -2.02
C VAL A 83 -17.80 5.82 -2.16
N PRO A 84 -18.44 6.47 -3.16
CA PRO A 84 -19.90 6.57 -3.23
C PRO A 84 -20.63 5.23 -3.26
N PHE A 85 -20.01 4.20 -3.83
CA PHE A 85 -20.64 2.90 -4.08
C PHE A 85 -20.43 1.88 -2.96
N ALA A 86 -19.45 2.09 -2.08
CA ALA A 86 -19.09 1.13 -1.03
C ALA A 86 -19.59 1.54 0.35
N GLY A 87 -20.04 2.79 0.53
CA GLY A 87 -20.38 3.32 1.85
C GLY A 87 -19.17 3.42 2.79
N THR A 88 -17.95 3.37 2.24
CA THR A 88 -16.69 3.46 2.97
C THR A 88 -15.84 4.63 2.46
N CYS A 89 -14.82 5.00 3.23
CA CYS A 89 -13.78 5.93 2.79
C CYS A 89 -12.50 5.16 2.51
N SER A 90 -11.82 5.51 1.42
CA SER A 90 -10.45 5.09 1.14
C SER A 90 -9.48 6.22 1.44
N HIS A 91 -8.18 5.97 1.34
CA HIS A 91 -7.15 6.99 1.43
C HIS A 91 -5.99 6.62 0.49
N PRO A 92 -5.18 7.58 0.05
CA PRO A 92 -3.99 7.27 -0.74
C PRO A 92 -2.89 6.63 0.12
N VAL A 93 -2.06 5.75 -0.46
CA VAL A 93 -0.94 5.07 0.24
C VAL A 93 0.32 5.93 0.23
N GLY A 94 0.59 6.63 -0.86
CA GLY A 94 1.72 7.55 -1.04
C GLY A 94 3.09 6.88 -1.25
N VAL A 95 3.17 5.54 -1.29
CA VAL A 95 4.44 4.81 -1.51
C VAL A 95 5.06 5.10 -2.88
N GLY A 96 4.25 5.40 -3.90
CA GLY A 96 4.74 5.84 -5.21
C GLY A 96 5.67 7.06 -5.11
N VAL A 97 5.29 8.08 -4.34
CA VAL A 97 6.11 9.27 -4.07
C VAL A 97 7.36 8.90 -3.28
N GLY A 98 7.21 8.05 -2.26
CA GLY A 98 8.31 7.56 -1.43
C GLY A 98 9.44 6.94 -2.26
N VAL A 99 9.09 6.15 -3.28
CA VAL A 99 10.09 5.51 -4.15
C VAL A 99 10.89 6.52 -4.99
N PHE A 100 10.28 7.59 -5.50
CA PHE A 100 10.99 8.60 -6.30
C PHE A 100 12.02 9.42 -5.50
N VAL A 101 11.83 9.54 -4.18
CA VAL A 101 12.67 10.35 -3.30
C VAL A 101 13.62 9.50 -2.47
N LEU A 102 13.09 8.46 -1.82
CA LEU A 102 13.82 7.62 -0.86
C LEU A 102 14.34 6.32 -1.46
N GLY A 103 13.87 5.95 -2.65
CA GLY A 103 14.12 4.65 -3.26
C GLY A 103 13.40 3.50 -2.58
N LEU A 104 13.64 2.29 -3.09
CA LEU A 104 12.90 1.10 -2.68
C LEU A 104 13.03 0.86 -1.16
N SER A 105 14.26 0.75 -0.64
CA SER A 105 14.49 0.48 0.78
C SER A 105 13.95 1.58 1.70
N GLY A 106 14.11 2.86 1.32
CA GLY A 106 13.56 3.97 2.10
C GLY A 106 12.03 3.98 2.08
N SER A 107 11.42 3.73 0.92
CA SER A 107 9.96 3.66 0.79
C SER A 107 9.35 2.50 1.60
N ILE A 108 9.99 1.32 1.61
CA ILE A 108 9.55 0.17 2.43
C ILE A 108 9.56 0.53 3.92
N VAL A 109 10.65 1.11 4.41
CA VAL A 109 10.76 1.47 5.84
C VAL A 109 9.79 2.60 6.20
N ALA A 110 9.65 3.61 5.34
CA ALA A 110 8.69 4.69 5.53
C ALA A 110 7.25 4.13 5.57
N GLY A 111 6.88 3.28 4.61
CA GLY A 111 5.57 2.64 4.56
C GLY A 111 5.26 1.81 5.81
N PHE A 112 6.24 1.08 6.34
CA PHE A 112 6.07 0.37 7.61
C PHE A 112 5.80 1.32 8.79
N ILE A 113 6.56 2.41 8.91
CA ILE A 113 6.36 3.41 9.97
C ILE A 113 4.95 4.01 9.85
N VAL A 114 4.53 4.38 8.63
CA VAL A 114 3.19 4.91 8.36
C VAL A 114 2.11 3.92 8.79
N LEU A 115 2.23 2.65 8.40
CA LEU A 115 1.26 1.61 8.76
C LEU A 115 1.21 1.34 10.26
N LEU A 116 2.35 1.34 10.93
CA LEU A 116 2.42 1.19 12.38
C LEU A 116 1.70 2.34 13.08
N LEU A 117 1.92 3.58 12.63
CA LEU A 117 1.22 4.76 13.16
C LEU A 117 -0.28 4.72 12.86
N GLN A 118 -0.69 4.25 11.67
CA GLN A 118 -2.11 4.08 11.33
C GLN A 118 -2.79 3.05 12.23
N ALA A 119 -2.13 1.91 12.50
CA ALA A 119 -2.65 0.88 13.39
C ALA A 119 -2.76 1.39 14.84
N LEU A 120 -1.76 2.14 15.32
CA LEU A 120 -1.70 2.61 16.71
C LEU A 120 -2.56 3.85 16.99
N LEU A 121 -2.57 4.83 16.08
CA LEU A 121 -3.18 6.15 16.32
C LEU A 121 -4.56 6.29 15.69
N LEU A 122 -4.82 5.60 14.57
CA LEU A 122 -6.05 5.75 13.80
C LEU A 122 -6.95 4.53 13.86
N ALA A 123 -6.53 3.48 14.58
CA ALA A 123 -7.18 2.17 14.60
C ALA A 123 -7.51 1.66 13.19
N HIS A 124 -6.63 1.98 12.23
CA HIS A 124 -6.80 1.60 10.84
C HIS A 124 -5.89 0.41 10.53
N GLY A 125 -6.50 -0.74 10.22
CA GLY A 125 -5.81 -2.03 10.12
C GLY A 125 -5.76 -2.79 11.44
N GLY A 126 -4.63 -3.44 11.74
CA GLY A 126 -4.41 -4.21 12.95
C GLY A 126 -2.93 -4.50 13.17
N LEU A 127 -2.54 -4.79 14.41
CA LEU A 127 -1.18 -5.19 14.80
C LEU A 127 -0.89 -6.64 14.41
N SER A 128 -1.85 -7.56 14.53
CA SER A 128 -1.63 -8.94 14.05
C SER A 128 -1.55 -9.00 12.52
N SER A 129 -2.38 -8.20 11.84
CA SER A 129 -2.41 -8.09 10.38
C SER A 129 -1.36 -7.13 9.81
N LEU A 130 -0.61 -6.41 10.66
CA LEU A 130 0.39 -5.42 10.23
C LEU A 130 1.45 -6.03 9.31
N GLY A 131 1.91 -7.26 9.59
CA GLY A 131 2.85 -7.95 8.71
C GLY A 131 2.30 -8.16 7.30
N ALA A 132 1.03 -8.55 7.17
CA ALA A 132 0.37 -8.73 5.87
C ALA A 132 0.15 -7.39 5.16
N ASN A 133 -0.37 -6.39 5.87
CA ASN A 133 -0.59 -5.04 5.34
C ASN A 133 0.73 -4.39 4.89
N ALA A 134 1.79 -4.50 5.70
CA ALA A 134 3.11 -3.97 5.35
C ALA A 134 3.77 -4.72 4.19
N PHE A 135 3.53 -6.03 4.07
CA PHE A 135 3.97 -6.77 2.89
C PHE A 135 3.26 -6.28 1.62
N ALA A 136 1.93 -6.13 1.65
CA ALA A 136 1.17 -5.67 0.49
C ALA A 136 1.50 -4.22 0.13
N MET A 137 1.39 -3.30 1.09
CA MET A 137 1.47 -1.87 0.84
C MET A 137 2.91 -1.36 0.78
N ALA A 138 3.71 -1.65 1.82
CA ALA A 138 5.06 -1.10 1.91
C ALA A 138 6.02 -1.82 0.96
N ILE A 139 5.94 -3.15 0.85
CA ILE A 139 6.83 -3.93 -0.03
C ILE A 139 6.30 -3.98 -1.46
N MET A 140 5.15 -4.63 -1.70
CA MET A 140 4.68 -4.85 -3.07
C MET A 140 4.35 -3.53 -3.78
N GLY A 141 3.73 -2.57 -3.08
CA GLY A 141 3.48 -1.23 -3.60
C GLY A 141 4.77 -0.46 -3.95
N SER A 142 5.78 -0.47 -3.07
CA SER A 142 7.06 0.19 -3.38
C SER A 142 7.83 -0.53 -4.48
N LEU A 143 7.76 -1.86 -4.54
CA LEU A 143 8.44 -2.67 -5.53
C LEU A 143 7.87 -2.41 -6.92
N SER A 144 6.54 -2.42 -7.09
CA SER A 144 5.91 -2.16 -8.38
C SER A 144 6.19 -0.73 -8.87
N ALA A 145 6.15 0.26 -7.99
CA ALA A 145 6.59 1.62 -8.32
C ALA A 145 8.07 1.68 -8.75
N TYR A 146 8.96 0.98 -8.04
CA TYR A 146 10.38 0.96 -8.38
C TYR A 146 10.67 0.24 -9.70
N LEU A 147 9.92 -0.81 -10.02
CA LEU A 147 10.02 -1.50 -11.31
C LEU A 147 9.72 -0.57 -12.48
N ILE A 148 8.77 0.35 -12.35
CA ILE A 148 8.48 1.36 -13.39
C ILE A 148 9.68 2.28 -13.61
N ILE A 149 10.35 2.71 -12.54
CA ILE A 149 11.58 3.49 -12.65
C ILE A 149 12.68 2.69 -13.39
N LEU A 150 12.81 1.39 -13.10
CA LEU A 150 13.81 0.54 -13.76
C LEU A 150 13.50 0.30 -15.24
N ILE A 151 12.27 -0.06 -15.57
CA ILE A 151 11.82 -0.34 -16.95
C ILE A 151 12.03 0.88 -17.84
N PHE A 152 11.69 2.07 -17.34
CA PHE A 152 11.80 3.31 -18.10
C PHE A 152 13.08 4.11 -17.82
N LYS A 153 14.09 3.53 -17.16
CA LYS A 153 15.34 4.25 -16.80
C LYS A 153 16.11 4.77 -18.01
N ARG A 154 16.06 4.05 -19.13
CA ARG A 154 16.82 4.34 -20.37
C ARG A 154 15.93 4.76 -21.53
N THR A 155 14.73 5.24 -21.23
CA THR A 155 13.76 5.68 -22.23
C THR A 155 13.46 7.15 -22.04
N SER A 156 13.15 7.83 -23.15
CA SER A 156 12.65 9.21 -23.19
C SER A 156 11.21 9.35 -22.67
N PHE A 157 10.71 8.34 -21.95
CA PHE A 157 9.36 8.34 -21.40
C PHE A 157 9.23 9.51 -20.41
N PRO A 158 8.16 10.31 -20.46
CA PRO A 158 8.09 11.54 -19.69
C PRO A 158 7.93 11.25 -18.18
N LEU A 159 8.60 12.04 -17.33
CA LEU A 159 8.62 11.83 -15.88
C LEU A 159 7.21 11.81 -15.26
N TYR A 160 6.30 12.66 -15.74
CA TYR A 160 4.92 12.68 -15.24
C TYR A 160 4.24 11.33 -15.44
N LEU A 161 4.51 10.64 -16.56
CA LEU A 161 3.90 9.37 -16.90
C LEU A 161 4.59 8.21 -16.17
N LYS A 162 5.93 8.26 -15.98
CA LYS A 162 6.63 7.32 -15.07
C LYS A 162 6.04 7.40 -13.67
N ALA A 163 5.85 8.61 -13.14
CA ALA A 163 5.30 8.84 -11.81
C ALA A 163 3.82 8.43 -11.71
N PHE A 164 3.01 8.73 -12.73
CA PHE A 164 1.63 8.29 -12.81
C PHE A 164 1.51 6.76 -12.76
N LEU A 165 2.25 6.06 -13.62
CA LEU A 165 2.24 4.59 -13.66
C LEU A 165 2.78 3.99 -12.36
N SER A 166 3.75 4.63 -11.71
CA SER A 166 4.28 4.16 -10.43
C SER A 166 3.23 4.22 -9.33
N GLY A 167 2.47 5.32 -9.22
CA GLY A 167 1.37 5.42 -8.26
C GLY A 167 0.24 4.44 -8.56
N LEU A 168 -0.20 4.39 -9.83
CA LEU A 168 -1.26 3.47 -10.29
C LEU A 168 -0.94 2.00 -9.98
N LEU A 169 0.26 1.55 -10.32
CA LEU A 169 0.66 0.16 -10.14
C LEU A 169 1.08 -0.14 -8.69
N ALA A 170 1.53 0.85 -7.91
CA ALA A 170 1.72 0.67 -6.47
C ALA A 170 0.40 0.26 -5.81
N ASP A 171 -0.66 0.98 -6.11
CA ASP A 171 -1.98 0.75 -5.56
C ASP A 171 -2.56 -0.60 -6.03
N TRP A 172 -2.57 -0.86 -7.34
CA TRP A 172 -3.13 -2.11 -7.86
C TRP A 172 -2.37 -3.37 -7.42
N PHE A 173 -1.04 -3.32 -7.32
CA PHE A 173 -0.28 -4.46 -6.80
C PHE A 173 -0.48 -4.66 -5.29
N THR A 174 -0.68 -3.57 -4.54
CA THR A 174 -1.08 -3.66 -3.13
C THR A 174 -2.36 -4.48 -3.01
N TYR A 175 -3.41 -4.11 -3.76
CA TYR A 175 -4.69 -4.80 -3.68
C TYR A 175 -4.70 -6.20 -4.24
N ALA A 176 -3.97 -6.46 -5.33
CA ALA A 176 -3.78 -7.82 -5.83
C ALA A 176 -3.10 -8.70 -4.76
N THR A 177 -2.11 -8.16 -4.05
CA THR A 177 -1.44 -8.87 -2.95
C THR A 177 -2.38 -9.10 -1.77
N THR A 178 -3.13 -8.08 -1.34
CA THR A 178 -4.14 -8.20 -0.26
C THR A 178 -5.21 -9.23 -0.61
N ALA A 179 -5.70 -9.23 -1.85
CA ALA A 179 -6.67 -10.21 -2.33
C ALA A 179 -6.11 -11.63 -2.27
N LEU A 180 -4.84 -11.82 -2.66
CA LEU A 180 -4.14 -13.10 -2.55
C LEU A 180 -3.98 -13.53 -1.08
N GLN A 181 -3.58 -12.62 -0.20
CA GLN A 181 -3.44 -12.86 1.24
C GLN A 181 -4.74 -13.34 1.88
N LEU A 182 -5.84 -12.63 1.61
CA LEU A 182 -7.18 -13.00 2.10
C LEU A 182 -7.63 -14.35 1.52
N SER A 183 -7.36 -14.58 0.23
CA SER A 183 -7.78 -15.82 -0.42
C SER A 183 -7.02 -17.03 0.10
N LEU A 184 -5.72 -16.89 0.33
CA LEU A 184 -4.90 -17.94 0.95
C LEU A 184 -5.36 -18.24 2.38
N ALA A 185 -5.70 -17.19 3.13
CA ALA A 185 -6.08 -17.31 4.53
C ALA A 185 -7.51 -17.86 4.74
N LEU A 186 -8.45 -17.51 3.85
CA LEU A 186 -9.88 -17.69 4.08
C LEU A 186 -10.58 -18.64 3.08
N LYS A 187 -9.87 -19.26 2.12
CA LYS A 187 -10.50 -20.12 1.09
C LYS A 187 -11.37 -21.25 1.61
N GLY A 188 -11.06 -21.81 2.79
CA GLY A 188 -11.67 -23.07 3.23
C GLY A 188 -11.59 -24.14 2.14
N ASP A 189 -12.76 -24.65 1.74
CA ASP A 189 -12.93 -25.66 0.70
C ASP A 189 -13.02 -25.08 -0.73
N GLU A 190 -13.15 -23.76 -0.87
CA GLU A 190 -13.20 -23.13 -2.19
C GLU A 190 -11.83 -23.22 -2.91
N PRO A 191 -11.81 -23.43 -4.25
CA PRO A 191 -10.59 -23.28 -5.03
C PRO A 191 -9.98 -21.88 -4.86
N LEU A 192 -8.67 -21.80 -4.67
CA LEU A 192 -7.96 -20.54 -4.42
C LEU A 192 -8.26 -19.47 -5.47
N LEU A 193 -8.26 -19.87 -6.74
CA LEU A 193 -8.53 -18.96 -7.86
C LEU A 193 -9.97 -18.43 -7.85
N GLY A 194 -10.94 -19.24 -7.38
CA GLY A 194 -12.33 -18.82 -7.23
C GLY A 194 -12.47 -17.70 -6.21
N LEU A 195 -11.92 -17.89 -5.01
CA LEU A 195 -11.98 -16.87 -3.95
C LEU A 195 -11.17 -15.63 -4.34
N TYR A 196 -10.00 -15.79 -4.94
CA TYR A 196 -9.16 -14.67 -5.40
C TYR A 196 -9.88 -13.77 -6.39
N LEU A 197 -10.55 -14.34 -7.40
CA LEU A 197 -11.32 -13.56 -8.35
C LEU A 197 -12.49 -12.84 -7.68
N LYS A 198 -13.20 -13.50 -6.74
CA LYS A 198 -14.28 -12.85 -5.98
C LYS A 198 -13.77 -11.64 -5.18
N VAL A 199 -12.64 -11.78 -4.48
CA VAL A 199 -12.06 -10.70 -3.67
C VAL A 199 -11.57 -9.54 -4.57
N ILE A 200 -10.92 -9.84 -5.70
CA ILE A 200 -10.54 -8.80 -6.66
C ILE A 200 -11.76 -8.06 -7.21
N LEU A 201 -12.79 -8.80 -7.64
CA LEU A 201 -14.01 -8.20 -8.18
C LEU A 201 -14.69 -7.29 -7.14
N ALA A 202 -14.63 -7.66 -5.85
CA ALA A 202 -15.14 -6.83 -4.76
C ALA A 202 -14.31 -5.55 -4.55
N PHE A 203 -13.01 -5.56 -4.85
CA PHE A 203 -12.13 -4.39 -4.73
C PHE A 203 -12.19 -3.46 -5.95
N ILE A 204 -12.58 -3.92 -7.14
CA ILE A 204 -12.59 -3.09 -8.36
C ILE A 204 -13.32 -1.73 -8.18
N PRO A 205 -14.56 -1.68 -7.63
CA PRO A 205 -15.32 -0.41 -7.58
C PRO A 205 -14.65 0.68 -6.76
N THR A 206 -13.86 0.31 -5.75
CA THR A 206 -13.19 1.24 -4.85
C THR A 206 -11.75 1.50 -5.26
N GLN A 207 -11.03 0.44 -5.63
CA GLN A 207 -9.57 0.49 -5.79
C GLN A 207 -9.12 0.85 -7.21
N LEU A 208 -9.93 0.53 -8.23
CA LEU A 208 -9.58 0.94 -9.59
C LEU A 208 -9.61 2.47 -9.74
N PRO A 209 -10.63 3.20 -9.26
CA PRO A 209 -10.62 4.66 -9.23
C PRO A 209 -9.54 5.24 -8.32
N LEU A 210 -9.31 4.62 -7.15
CA LEU A 210 -8.30 5.08 -6.20
C LEU A 210 -6.89 5.00 -6.80
N GLY A 211 -6.53 3.91 -7.48
CA GLY A 211 -5.23 3.78 -8.13
C GLY A 211 -5.00 4.84 -9.22
N ILE A 212 -6.04 5.24 -9.96
CA ILE A 212 -5.92 6.35 -10.92
C ILE A 212 -5.60 7.64 -10.17
N LEU A 213 -6.30 7.90 -9.06
CA LEU A 213 -6.07 9.06 -8.23
C LEU A 213 -4.67 9.06 -7.59
N GLU A 214 -4.21 7.91 -7.09
CA GLU A 214 -2.86 7.68 -6.57
C GLU A 214 -1.79 7.99 -7.64
N GLY A 215 -2.03 7.57 -8.88
CA GLY A 215 -1.23 7.91 -10.04
C GLY A 215 -1.18 9.42 -10.28
N VAL A 216 -2.33 10.10 -10.27
CA VAL A 216 -2.38 11.58 -10.45
C VAL A 216 -1.64 12.30 -9.32
N ILE A 217 -1.84 11.89 -8.07
CA ILE A 217 -1.17 12.47 -6.89
C ILE A 217 0.34 12.29 -7.02
N THR A 218 0.79 11.07 -7.34
CA THR A 218 2.21 10.75 -7.49
C THR A 218 2.84 11.55 -8.64
N ALA A 219 2.18 11.62 -9.80
CA ALA A 219 2.63 12.41 -10.93
C ALA A 219 2.76 13.89 -10.59
N SER A 220 1.75 14.44 -9.90
CA SER A 220 1.69 15.85 -9.55
C SER A 220 2.80 16.23 -8.56
N LEU A 221 2.97 15.44 -7.50
CA LEU A 221 4.00 15.68 -6.48
C LEU A 221 5.41 15.52 -7.05
N VAL A 222 5.68 14.43 -7.77
CA VAL A 222 7.01 14.16 -8.34
C VAL A 222 7.39 15.23 -9.37
N THR A 223 6.47 15.63 -10.24
CA THR A 223 6.75 16.67 -11.24
C THR A 223 6.91 18.06 -10.62
N ALA A 224 6.13 18.39 -9.59
CA ALA A 224 6.30 19.63 -8.84
C ALA A 224 7.67 19.68 -8.12
N MET A 225 8.08 18.57 -7.51
CA MET A 225 9.40 18.43 -6.91
C MET A 225 10.51 18.54 -7.96
N ALA A 226 10.37 17.88 -9.12
CA ALA A 226 11.35 17.95 -10.20
C ALA A 226 11.57 19.38 -10.72
N LYS A 227 10.52 20.20 -10.74
CA LYS A 227 10.59 21.61 -11.17
C LYS A 227 11.27 22.51 -10.14
N ARG A 228 11.08 22.26 -8.83
CA ARG A 228 11.55 23.14 -7.76
C ARG A 228 12.86 22.70 -7.09
N ARG A 229 13.02 21.39 -6.90
CA ARG A 229 14.09 20.75 -6.11
C ARG A 229 14.45 19.38 -6.70
N ARG A 230 14.97 19.42 -7.93
CA ARG A 230 15.37 18.22 -8.68
C ARG A 230 16.45 17.41 -7.97
N ASP A 231 17.26 18.07 -7.14
CA ASP A 231 18.29 17.48 -6.28
C ASP A 231 17.75 16.45 -5.28
N LEU A 232 16.46 16.52 -4.93
CA LEU A 232 15.83 15.59 -3.98
C LEU A 232 15.37 14.28 -4.62
N LEU A 233 15.23 14.23 -5.95
CA LEU A 233 14.75 13.03 -6.64
C LEU A 233 15.90 12.08 -6.94
N LEU A 234 15.60 10.79 -6.96
CA LEU A 234 16.60 9.78 -7.30
C LEU A 234 17.19 10.04 -8.70
N PRO A 235 18.52 10.01 -8.86
CA PRO A 235 19.14 10.16 -10.18
C PRO A 235 18.62 9.15 -11.20
N LYS A 236 18.38 7.91 -10.78
CA LYS A 236 17.81 6.85 -11.64
C LYS A 236 16.40 7.18 -12.15
N ALA A 237 15.64 8.01 -11.44
CA ALA A 237 14.31 8.43 -11.84
C ALA A 237 14.33 9.64 -12.81
N LEU A 238 15.45 10.36 -12.87
CA LEU A 238 15.61 11.61 -13.62
C LEU A 238 16.36 11.46 -14.95
N ASN A 239 16.89 10.28 -15.24
CA ASN A 239 17.55 10.02 -16.52
C ASN A 239 16.49 9.98 -17.62
N PHE A 240 16.52 11.02 -18.44
CA PHE A 240 15.82 11.17 -19.71
C PHE A 240 16.75 10.76 -20.85
#